data_AF-A0A524CD84-F1
#
_entry.id   AF-A0A524CD84-F1
#
_cell.length_a   1.000
_cell.length_b   1.000
_cell.length_c   1.000
_cell.angle_alpha   90.00
_cell.angle_beta   90.00
_cell.angle_gamma   90.00
#
_symmetry.space_group_name_H-M   'P 1'
#
loop_
_entity.id
_entity.type
_entity.pdbx_description
1 polymer ?
#
loop_
_entity_poly.entity_id
_entity_poly.type
_entity_poly.pdbx_seq_one_letter_code
_entity_poly.pdbx_strand_id
1 'polypeptide(L)'
;MSDSDKIIEINIKALDTPAGPVPTIEAIKEIIGSLNLLNDEMIKNKENINNEVLKIMESVERELKSLKKLLAEETISFSALKESVSAIQDKIEKSVKKDQNNYDRLEKSINELNETVKNFENNLESKIYAILRKIIKPKSKTE
;
A
#
# COMPACT_ATOMS: atom_id res chain seq x y z
N MET A 1 7.86 27.03 -36.54
CA MET A 1 8.13 28.49 -36.58
C MET A 1 6.85 29.12 -37.10
N SER A 2 5.98 29.55 -36.20
CA SER A 2 4.61 29.98 -36.55
C SER A 2 4.55 31.51 -36.57
N ASP A 3 3.97 32.04 -37.64
CA ASP A 3 3.52 33.42 -37.77
C ASP A 3 2.57 33.77 -36.61
N SER A 4 3.04 34.45 -35.57
CA SER A 4 2.13 35.00 -34.56
C SER A 4 2.78 36.14 -33.82
N ASP A 5 2.74 37.30 -34.47
CA ASP A 5 2.42 38.58 -33.86
C ASP A 5 2.00 39.49 -35.02
N LYS A 6 0.78 39.26 -35.54
CA LYS A 6 0.17 40.21 -36.47
C LYS A 6 -0.22 41.44 -35.65
N ILE A 7 0.72 42.39 -35.56
CA ILE A 7 0.44 43.71 -35.02
C ILE A 7 -0.57 44.37 -35.97
N ILE A 8 -1.79 44.60 -35.48
CA ILE A 8 -2.79 45.37 -36.21
C ILE A 8 -2.43 46.85 -36.04
N GLU A 9 -1.66 47.37 -36.99
CA GLU A 9 -1.25 48.78 -37.03
C GLU A 9 -2.37 49.61 -37.69
N ILE A 10 -2.94 50.58 -36.98
CA ILE A 10 -4.02 51.44 -37.47
C ILE A 10 -3.49 52.85 -37.64
N ASN A 11 -3.49 53.37 -38.87
CA ASN A 11 -3.05 54.73 -39.16
C ASN A 11 -4.23 55.71 -39.18
N ILE A 12 -4.42 56.43 -38.08
CA ILE A 12 -5.54 57.39 -37.96
C ILE A 12 -5.18 58.71 -38.65
N LYS A 13 -5.78 58.95 -39.82
CA LYS A 13 -5.74 60.27 -40.47
C LYS A 13 -6.80 61.18 -39.87
N ALA A 14 -6.40 62.38 -39.44
CA ALA A 14 -7.29 63.40 -38.90
C ALA A 14 -7.30 64.65 -39.77
N LEU A 15 -8.43 65.35 -39.78
CA LEU A 15 -8.70 66.58 -40.49
C LEU A 15 -8.88 67.69 -39.45
N ASP A 16 -8.12 68.78 -39.56
CA ASP A 16 -8.24 69.90 -38.63
C ASP A 16 -9.54 70.66 -38.88
N THR A 17 -10.34 70.80 -37.83
CA THR A 17 -11.58 71.58 -37.83
C THR A 17 -11.48 72.72 -36.82
N PRO A 18 -12.35 73.76 -36.89
CA PRO A 18 -12.38 74.84 -35.89
C PRO A 18 -12.61 74.35 -34.44
N ALA A 19 -13.16 73.14 -34.27
CA ALA A 19 -13.36 72.50 -32.97
C ALA A 19 -12.20 71.55 -32.57
N GLY A 20 -11.17 71.42 -33.40
CA GLY A 20 -10.03 70.52 -33.22
C GLY A 20 -9.91 69.44 -34.31
N PRO A 21 -8.86 68.60 -34.26
CA PRO A 21 -8.64 67.52 -35.21
C PRO A 21 -9.69 66.42 -35.05
N VAL A 22 -10.32 66.01 -36.16
CA VAL A 22 -11.34 64.96 -36.21
C VAL A 22 -10.91 63.86 -37.16
N PRO A 23 -11.04 62.56 -36.81
CA PRO A 23 -10.71 61.45 -37.71
C PRO A 23 -11.48 61.51 -39.02
N THR A 24 -10.84 61.14 -40.13
CA THR A 24 -11.55 61.01 -41.41
C THR A 24 -12.47 59.78 -41.44
N ILE A 25 -13.44 59.79 -42.35
CA ILE A 25 -14.34 58.65 -42.56
C ILE A 25 -13.55 57.40 -42.93
N GLU A 26 -12.47 57.54 -43.71
CA GLU A 26 -11.56 56.45 -44.08
C GLU A 26 -10.85 55.87 -42.85
N ALA A 27 -10.37 56.72 -41.94
CA ALA A 27 -9.75 56.28 -40.70
C ALA A 27 -10.75 55.51 -39.81
N ILE A 28 -12.01 55.96 -39.75
CA ILE A 28 -13.07 55.25 -39.03
C ILE A 28 -13.35 53.87 -39.68
N LYS A 29 -13.38 53.78 -41.01
CA LYS A 29 -13.55 52.49 -41.71
C LYS A 29 -12.40 51.51 -41.44
N GLU A 30 -11.17 52.02 -41.37
CA GLU A 30 -9.97 51.22 -41.06
C GLU A 30 -10.01 50.68 -39.61
N ILE A 31 -10.46 51.51 -38.66
CA ILE A 31 -10.70 51.10 -37.28
C ILE A 31 -11.77 49.99 -37.22
N ILE A 32 -12.91 50.16 -37.91
CA ILE A 32 -13.99 49.16 -37.92
C ILE A 32 -13.49 47.83 -38.52
N GLY A 33 -12.74 47.88 -39.63
CA GLY A 33 -12.16 46.68 -40.24
C GLY A 33 -11.21 45.94 -39.30
N SER A 34 -10.36 46.69 -38.59
CA SER A 34 -9.41 46.16 -37.61
C SER A 34 -10.12 45.53 -36.39
N LEU A 35 -11.18 46.16 -35.90
CA LEU A 35 -12.00 45.61 -34.81
C LEU A 35 -12.72 44.32 -35.22
N ASN A 36 -13.18 44.21 -36.47
CA ASN A 36 -13.79 42.98 -36.97
C ASN A 36 -12.78 41.83 -37.04
N LEU A 37 -11.56 42.10 -37.53
CA LEU A 37 -10.47 41.10 -37.53
C LEU A 37 -10.13 40.62 -36.12
N LEU A 38 -10.01 41.55 -35.17
CA LEU A 38 -9.76 41.22 -33.76
C LEU A 38 -10.89 40.37 -33.18
N ASN A 39 -12.14 40.70 -33.50
CA ASN A 39 -13.30 39.93 -33.04
C ASN A 39 -13.29 38.49 -33.60
N ASP A 40 -12.97 38.31 -34.88
CA ASP A 40 -12.87 37.00 -35.51
C ASP A 40 -11.75 36.15 -34.89
N GLU A 41 -10.58 36.76 -34.61
CA GLU A 41 -9.48 36.10 -33.90
C GLU A 41 -9.86 35.74 -32.46
N MET A 42 -10.58 36.60 -31.75
CA MET A 42 -11.08 36.31 -30.41
C MET A 42 -12.05 35.13 -30.40
N ILE A 43 -12.96 35.06 -31.37
CA ILE A 43 -13.91 33.93 -31.52
C ILE A 43 -13.13 32.64 -31.77
N LYS A 44 -12.18 32.65 -32.70
CA LYS A 44 -11.35 31.48 -33.01
C LYS A 44 -10.52 31.03 -31.82
N ASN A 45 -9.92 31.97 -31.07
CA ASN A 45 -9.15 31.65 -29.88
C ASN A 45 -10.03 31.05 -28.78
N LYS A 46 -11.24 31.58 -28.58
CA LYS A 46 -12.21 31.01 -27.65
C LYS A 46 -12.56 29.56 -28.01
N GLU A 47 -12.81 29.28 -29.29
CA GLU A 47 -13.09 27.92 -29.76
C GLU A 47 -11.91 26.97 -29.55
N ASN A 48 -10.69 27.41 -29.85
CA ASN A 48 -9.47 26.63 -29.62
C ASN A 48 -9.28 26.30 -28.14
N ILE A 49 -9.40 27.30 -27.26
CA ILE A 49 -9.28 27.13 -25.81
C ILE A 49 -10.34 26.14 -25.31
N ASN A 50 -11.60 26.30 -25.73
CA ASN A 50 -12.67 25.39 -25.33
C ASN A 50 -12.40 23.95 -25.78
N ASN A 51 -11.91 23.74 -26.99
CA ASN A 51 -11.57 22.43 -27.50
C ASN A 51 -10.39 21.80 -26.74
N GLU A 52 -9.38 22.57 -26.36
CA GLU A 52 -8.28 22.08 -25.54
C GLU A 52 -8.74 21.73 -24.13
N VAL A 53 -9.55 22.59 -23.50
CA VAL A 53 -10.11 22.33 -22.17
C VAL A 53 -10.95 21.05 -22.18
N LEU A 54 -11.78 20.83 -23.20
CA LEU A 54 -12.57 19.60 -23.34
C LEU A 54 -11.68 18.37 -23.45
N LYS A 55 -10.63 18.40 -24.29
CA LYS A 55 -9.68 17.28 -24.41
C LYS A 55 -8.97 16.97 -23.10
N ILE A 56 -8.57 17.99 -22.36
CA ILE A 56 -7.94 17.83 -21.04
C ILE A 56 -8.94 17.18 -20.07
N MET A 57 -10.19 17.67 -20.03
CA MET A 57 -11.24 17.09 -19.18
C MET A 57 -11.51 15.63 -19.49
N GLU A 58 -11.61 15.26 -20.78
CA GLU A 58 -11.77 13.86 -21.21
C GLU A 58 -10.57 12.98 -20.84
N SER A 59 -9.36 13.52 -20.86
CA SER A 59 -8.16 12.80 -20.39
C SER A 59 -8.21 12.56 -18.89
N VAL A 60 -8.50 13.61 -18.12
CA VAL A 60 -8.60 13.55 -16.66
C VAL A 60 -9.69 12.57 -16.22
N GLU A 61 -10.85 12.56 -16.89
CA GLU A 61 -11.93 11.63 -16.59
C GLU A 61 -11.51 10.16 -16.81
N ARG A 62 -10.80 9.88 -17.90
CA ARG A 62 -10.26 8.54 -18.19
C ARG A 62 -9.24 8.10 -17.15
N GLU A 63 -8.32 8.98 -16.77
CA GLU A 63 -7.32 8.72 -15.74
C GLU A 63 -7.98 8.46 -14.38
N LEU A 64 -8.96 9.27 -13.98
CA LEU A 64 -9.72 9.07 -12.74
C LEU A 64 -10.46 7.73 -12.73
N LYS A 65 -11.03 7.31 -13.86
CA LYS A 65 -11.69 6.00 -13.97
C LYS A 65 -10.69 4.86 -13.83
N SER A 66 -9.50 4.98 -14.42
CA SER A 66 -8.41 4.02 -14.26
C SER A 66 -7.93 3.93 -12.81
N LEU A 67 -7.74 5.08 -12.15
CA LEU A 67 -7.33 5.16 -10.76
C LEU A 67 -8.35 4.48 -9.83
N LYS A 68 -9.65 4.71 -10.04
CA LYS A 68 -10.71 4.04 -9.28
C LYS A 68 -10.66 2.52 -9.43
N LYS A 69 -10.37 2.03 -10.64
CA LYS A 69 -10.24 0.59 -10.90
C LYS A 69 -9.05 0.01 -10.13
N LEU A 70 -7.88 0.65 -10.22
CA LEU A 70 -6.68 0.22 -9.49
C LEU A 70 -6.92 0.20 -7.98
N LEU A 71 -7.56 1.24 -7.43
CA LEU A 71 -7.86 1.32 -6.01
C LEU A 71 -8.78 0.17 -5.54
N ALA A 72 -9.76 -0.21 -6.37
CA ALA A 72 -10.65 -1.32 -6.09
C ALA A 72 -9.90 -2.67 -6.09
N GLU A 73 -9.04 -2.90 -7.09
CA GLU A 73 -8.21 -4.10 -7.20
C GLU A 73 -7.23 -4.22 -6.02
N GLU A 74 -6.63 -3.11 -5.60
CA GLU A 74 -5.71 -3.06 -4.46
C GLU A 74 -6.44 -3.30 -3.14
N THR A 75 -7.65 -2.77 -2.97
CA THR A 75 -8.50 -3.00 -1.78
C THR A 75 -8.86 -4.49 -1.65
N ILE A 76 -9.21 -5.15 -2.75
CA ILE A 76 -9.50 -6.59 -2.77
C ILE A 76 -8.23 -7.38 -2.41
N SER A 77 -7.10 -7.04 -3.05
CA SER A 77 -5.82 -7.70 -2.81
C SER A 77 -5.37 -7.57 -1.36
N PHE A 78 -5.52 -6.38 -0.76
CA PHE A 78 -5.21 -6.13 0.64
C PHE A 78 -6.09 -6.95 1.58
N SER A 79 -7.38 -7.09 1.24
CA SER A 79 -8.32 -7.90 2.02
C SER A 79 -7.95 -9.39 1.99
N ALA A 80 -7.59 -9.92 0.81
CA ALA A 80 -7.11 -11.30 0.64
C ALA A 80 -5.79 -11.55 1.39
N LEU A 81 -4.87 -10.57 1.36
CA LEU A 81 -3.62 -10.64 2.11
C LEU A 81 -3.88 -10.69 3.62
N LYS A 82 -4.78 -9.83 4.12
CA LYS A 82 -5.15 -9.80 5.54
C LYS A 82 -5.73 -11.15 6.00
N GLU A 83 -6.60 -11.75 5.19
CA GLU A 83 -7.15 -13.08 5.49
C GLU A 83 -6.05 -14.16 5.49
N SER A 84 -5.13 -14.10 4.53
CA SER A 84 -4.01 -15.04 4.45
C SER A 84 -3.07 -14.91 5.66
N VAL A 85 -2.77 -13.70 6.10
CA VAL A 85 -1.97 -13.44 7.31
C VAL A 85 -2.67 -13.98 8.55
N SER A 86 -3.97 -13.75 8.68
CA SER A 86 -4.77 -14.29 9.79
C SER A 86 -4.74 -15.82 9.82
N ALA A 87 -4.89 -16.47 8.66
CA ALA A 87 -4.84 -17.93 8.56
C ALA A 87 -3.46 -18.50 8.90
N ILE A 88 -2.37 -17.80 8.56
CA ILE A 88 -1.01 -18.16 8.96
C ILE A 88 -0.85 -18.03 10.46
N GLN A 89 -1.32 -16.93 11.05
CA GLN A 89 -1.28 -16.70 12.50
C GLN A 89 -1.99 -17.82 13.26
N ASP A 90 -3.20 -18.21 12.83
CA ASP A 90 -3.95 -19.31 13.43
C ASP A 90 -3.20 -20.65 13.34
N LYS A 91 -2.52 -20.92 12.22
CA LYS A 91 -1.70 -22.13 12.06
C LYS A 91 -0.51 -22.12 13.02
N ILE A 92 0.16 -20.98 13.18
CA ILE A 92 1.29 -20.83 14.11
C ILE A 92 0.80 -21.08 15.54
N GLU A 93 -0.29 -20.43 15.97
CA GLU A 93 -0.83 -20.63 17.32
C GLU A 93 -1.21 -22.09 17.60
N LYS A 94 -1.83 -22.78 16.62
CA LYS A 94 -2.13 -24.21 16.73
C LYS A 94 -0.88 -25.06 16.84
N SER A 95 0.17 -24.74 16.07
CA SER A 95 1.45 -25.45 16.14
C SER A 95 2.10 -25.27 17.51
N VAL A 96 2.18 -24.03 18.00
CA VAL A 96 2.76 -23.73 19.32
C VAL A 96 2.03 -24.48 20.42
N LYS A 97 0.69 -24.49 20.41
CA LYS A 97 -0.11 -25.27 21.39
C LYS A 97 0.17 -26.77 21.30
N LYS A 98 0.31 -27.32 20.09
CA LYS A 98 0.63 -28.74 19.90
C LYS A 98 2.02 -29.06 20.45
N ASP A 99 3.00 -28.21 20.18
CA ASP A 99 4.37 -28.40 20.64
C ASP A 99 4.44 -28.30 22.16
N GLN A 100 3.76 -27.31 22.77
CA GLN A 100 3.64 -27.19 24.23
C GLN A 100 3.07 -28.47 24.86
N ASN A 101 1.97 -29.00 24.31
CA ASN A 101 1.38 -30.25 24.79
C ASN A 101 2.34 -31.45 24.66
N ASN A 102 3.16 -31.50 23.62
CA ASN A 102 4.16 -32.54 23.44
C ASN A 102 5.29 -32.41 24.47
N TYR A 103 5.75 -31.19 24.74
CA TYR A 103 6.73 -30.91 25.79
C TYR A 103 6.22 -31.35 27.16
N ASP A 104 4.99 -30.97 27.54
CA ASP A 104 4.39 -31.36 28.82
C ASP A 104 4.28 -32.89 28.97
N ARG A 105 3.98 -33.59 27.88
CA ARG A 105 3.95 -35.06 27.87
C ARG A 105 5.34 -35.68 28.05
N LEU A 106 6.34 -35.16 27.32
CA LEU A 106 7.72 -35.59 27.44
C LEU A 106 8.25 -35.38 28.86
N GLU A 107 7.99 -34.21 29.45
CA GLU A 107 8.38 -33.89 30.82
C GLU A 107 7.79 -34.89 31.82
N LYS A 108 6.49 -35.20 31.70
CA LYS A 108 5.85 -36.22 32.54
C LYS A 108 6.50 -37.59 32.38
N SER A 109 6.73 -38.04 31.15
CA SER A 109 7.37 -39.34 30.91
C SER A 109 8.81 -39.40 31.45
N ILE A 110 9.56 -38.31 31.37
CA ILE A 110 10.91 -38.22 31.96
C ILE A 110 10.83 -38.32 33.49
N ASN A 111 9.88 -37.63 34.11
CA ASN A 111 9.68 -37.68 35.56
C ASN A 111 9.28 -39.09 36.04
N GLU A 112 8.35 -39.75 35.34
CA GLU A 112 7.95 -41.15 35.62
C GLU A 112 9.13 -42.12 35.47
N LEU A 113 9.97 -41.93 34.45
CA LEU A 113 11.17 -42.73 34.26
C LEU A 113 12.18 -42.53 35.40
N ASN A 114 12.42 -41.28 35.80
CA ASN A 114 13.32 -40.95 36.91
C ASN A 114 12.85 -41.60 38.22
N GLU A 115 11.54 -41.57 38.51
CA GLU A 115 10.97 -42.27 39.67
C GLU A 115 11.15 -43.79 39.57
N THR A 116 10.94 -44.35 38.39
CA THR A 116 11.13 -45.79 38.14
C THR A 116 12.58 -46.22 38.36
N VAL A 117 13.55 -45.44 37.84
CA VAL A 117 14.99 -45.67 38.04
C VAL A 117 15.33 -45.62 39.53
N LYS A 118 14.88 -44.58 40.24
CA LYS A 118 15.12 -44.44 41.69
C LYS A 118 14.54 -45.61 42.49
N ASN A 119 13.35 -46.07 42.15
CA ASN A 119 12.74 -47.24 42.79
C ASN A 119 13.52 -48.53 42.49
N PHE A 120 14.02 -48.67 41.27
CA PHE A 120 14.87 -49.80 40.89
C PHE A 120 16.19 -49.81 41.67
N GLU A 121 16.85 -48.66 41.80
CA GLU A 121 18.07 -48.48 42.60
C GLU A 121 17.83 -48.87 44.07
N ASN A 122 16.77 -48.35 44.71
CA ASN A 122 16.42 -48.69 46.10
C ASN A 122 16.16 -50.20 46.28
N ASN A 123 15.50 -50.83 45.29
CA ASN A 123 15.23 -52.26 45.31
C ASN A 123 16.50 -53.09 45.16
N LEU A 124 17.43 -52.67 44.29
CA LEU A 124 18.74 -53.32 44.15
C LEU A 124 19.55 -53.20 45.43
N GLU A 125 19.62 -52.02 46.01
CA GLU A 125 20.33 -51.76 47.27
C GLU A 125 19.79 -52.65 48.38
N SER A 126 18.46 -52.72 48.54
CA SER A 126 17.80 -53.61 49.49
C SER A 126 18.15 -55.08 49.29
N LYS A 127 18.19 -55.56 48.03
CA LYS A 127 18.58 -56.94 47.70
C LYS A 127 20.05 -57.20 48.04
N ILE A 128 20.95 -56.26 47.74
CA ILE A 128 22.38 -56.36 48.07
C ILE A 128 22.55 -56.47 49.59
N TYR A 129 21.91 -55.59 50.37
CA TYR A 129 21.95 -55.67 51.84
C TYR A 129 21.45 -57.02 52.36
N ALA A 130 20.35 -57.55 51.81
CA ALA A 130 19.82 -58.84 52.21
C ALA A 130 20.80 -60.00 51.95
N ILE A 131 21.52 -59.97 50.81
CA ILE A 131 22.56 -60.94 50.47
C ILE A 131 23.75 -60.81 51.42
N LEU A 132 24.29 -59.61 51.60
CA LEU A 132 25.42 -59.36 52.50
C LEU A 132 25.11 -59.82 53.92
N ARG A 133 23.90 -59.56 54.44
CA ARG A 133 23.46 -60.02 55.76
C ARG A 133 23.42 -61.55 55.89
N LYS A 134 23.08 -62.27 54.82
CA LYS A 134 23.12 -63.74 54.80
C LYS A 134 24.54 -64.29 54.80
N ILE A 135 25.46 -63.62 54.10
CA ILE A 135 26.88 -64.02 54.03
C ILE A 135 27.61 -63.73 55.35
N ILE A 136 27.33 -62.57 55.97
CA ILE A 136 28.01 -62.09 57.19
C ILE A 136 27.44 -62.73 58.47
N LYS A 137 26.31 -63.45 58.41
CA LYS A 137 25.79 -64.17 59.58
C LYS A 137 26.89 -65.09 60.12
N PRO A 138 27.37 -64.89 61.37
CA PRO A 138 28.40 -65.76 61.92
C PRO A 138 27.84 -67.18 61.94
N LYS A 139 28.65 -68.16 61.53
CA LYS A 139 28.40 -69.56 61.87
C LYS A 139 28.35 -69.62 63.39
N SER A 140 27.16 -69.50 63.97
CA SER A 140 26.94 -69.80 65.37
C SER A 140 27.41 -71.23 65.56
N LYS A 141 28.47 -71.38 66.34
CA LYS A 141 29.12 -72.63 66.68
C LYS A 141 28.05 -73.68 67.01
N THR A 142 27.98 -74.73 66.22
CA THR A 142 27.59 -76.04 66.70
C THR A 142 28.70 -76.51 67.62
N GLU A 143 28.43 -76.44 68.92
CA GLU A 143 28.93 -77.34 69.98
C GLU A 143 28.11 -77.12 71.24
#